data_AF-A0A090IDG6-F1
#
_entry.id   AF-A0A090IDG6-F1
#
_cell.length_a   1.000
_cell.length_b   1.000
_cell.length_c   1.000
_cell.angle_alpha   90.00
_cell.angle_beta   90.00
_cell.angle_gamma   90.00
#
_symmetry.space_group_name_H-M   'P 1'
#
loop_
_entity.id
_entity.type
_entity.pdbx_description
1 polymer ?
#
loop_
_entity_poly.entity_id
_entity_poly.type
_entity_poly.pdbx_seq_one_letter_code
_entity_poly.pdbx_strand_id
1 'polypeptide(L)'
;MGQGYYKIEQDKITFEELHNPYRDVNSYMERRYKKVNSSLKNGTNNITVRCLIIFDSLGFENKIKEQDKYINNIDNINLPYEIDH
;
A
#
# COMPACT_ATOMS: atom_id res chain seq x y z
N MET A 1 -3.03 5.23 6.25
CA MET A 1 -1.68 4.62 6.27
C MET A 1 -0.61 5.69 6.44
N GLY A 2 -0.29 6.06 7.68
CA GLY A 2 0.75 7.06 8.01
C GLY A 2 2.01 6.42 8.57
N GLN A 3 3.16 7.08 8.43
CA GLN A 3 4.46 6.81 9.11
C GLN A 3 5.05 5.38 9.13
N GLY A 4 4.51 4.40 8.41
CA GLY A 4 4.92 3.01 8.57
C GLY A 4 4.35 2.36 9.85
N TYR A 5 3.18 2.82 10.30
CA TYR A 5 2.52 2.32 11.51
C TYR A 5 2.22 0.81 11.47
N TYR A 6 2.19 0.18 10.29
CA TYR A 6 1.82 -1.22 10.14
C TYR A 6 3.03 -2.08 9.77
N LYS A 7 3.24 -3.15 10.53
CA LYS A 7 4.38 -4.06 10.38
C LYS A 7 4.09 -5.13 9.33
N ILE A 8 5.09 -5.46 8.52
CA ILE A 8 5.05 -6.66 7.67
C ILE A 8 5.40 -7.85 8.58
N GLU A 9 4.51 -8.84 8.63
CA GLU A 9 4.72 -10.07 9.39
C GLU A 9 5.33 -11.13 8.48
N GLN A 10 6.41 -11.74 8.97
CA GLN A 10 7.14 -12.80 8.28
C GLN A 10 7.38 -13.96 9.23
N ASP A 11 7.43 -15.17 8.69
CA ASP A 11 7.87 -16.34 9.45
C ASP A 11 9.35 -16.20 9.83
N LYS A 12 9.70 -16.52 11.09
CA LYS A 12 11.05 -16.31 11.62
C LYS A 12 12.08 -17.30 11.08
N ILE A 13 11.64 -18.42 10.50
CA ILE A 13 12.49 -19.53 10.08
C ILE A 13 12.58 -19.56 8.55
N THR A 14 11.44 -19.43 7.86
CA THR A 14 11.37 -19.48 6.39
C THR A 14 11.52 -18.10 5.74
N PHE A 15 11.37 -17.01 6.51
CA PHE A 15 11.30 -15.63 6.02
C PHE A 15 10.14 -15.36 5.05
N GLU A 16 9.18 -16.27 4.96
CA GLU A 16 8.01 -16.10 4.12
C GLU A 16 7.11 -14.99 4.65
N GLU A 17 6.56 -14.18 3.75
CA GLU A 17 5.64 -13.09 4.08
C GLU A 17 4.28 -13.66 4.48
N LEU A 18 3.97 -13.61 5.78
CA LEU A 18 2.69 -14.06 6.34
C LEU A 18 1.60 -13.00 6.17
N HIS A 19 1.96 -11.73 6.39
CA HIS A 19 1.05 -10.62 6.24
C HIS A 19 1.77 -9.34 5.80
N ASN A 20 1.34 -8.74 4.70
CA ASN A 20 1.86 -7.45 4.23
C ASN A 20 0.72 -6.46 3.99
N PRO A 21 0.52 -5.50 4.91
CA PRO A 21 -0.57 -4.54 4.84
C PRO A 21 -0.41 -3.53 3.70
N TYR A 22 0.73 -3.51 2.98
CA TYR A 22 1.00 -2.61 1.87
C TYR A 22 0.91 -3.27 0.49
N ARG A 23 0.88 -4.61 0.40
CA ARG A 23 0.93 -5.36 -0.87
C ARG A 23 -0.15 -4.90 -1.85
N ASP A 24 -1.35 -4.69 -1.33
CA ASP A 24 -2.53 -4.31 -2.11
C ASP A 24 -2.46 -2.88 -2.65
N VAL A 25 -1.86 -1.97 -1.88
CA VAL A 25 -1.66 -0.57 -2.22
C VAL A 25 -0.53 -0.44 -3.24
N ASN A 26 0.55 -1.20 -3.07
CA ASN A 26 1.63 -1.30 -4.06
C ASN A 26 1.10 -1.79 -5.39
N SER A 27 0.29 -2.86 -5.37
CA SER A 27 -0.36 -3.39 -6.57
C SER A 27 -1.27 -2.36 -7.24
N TYR A 28 -2.00 -1.55 -6.45
CA TYR A 28 -2.80 -0.45 -6.97
C TYR A 28 -1.93 0.61 -7.66
N MET A 29 -0.85 1.05 -7.00
CA MET A 29 0.08 2.04 -7.53
C MET A 29 0.69 1.59 -8.85
N GLU A 30 1.18 0.36 -8.95
CA GLU A 30 1.74 -0.19 -10.19
C GLU A 30 0.74 -0.21 -11.35
N ARG A 31 -0.49 -0.66 -11.08
CA ARG A 31 -1.56 -0.68 -12.09
C ARG A 31 -1.90 0.72 -12.56
N ARG A 32 -1.95 1.69 -11.64
CA ARG A 32 -2.29 3.08 -11.99
C ARG A 32 -1.13 3.77 -12.71
N TYR A 33 0.10 3.47 -12.33
CA TYR A 33 1.32 3.95 -12.97
C TYR A 33 1.38 3.61 -14.46
N LYS A 34 0.97 2.40 -14.85
CA LYS A 34 0.92 2.00 -16.27
C LYS A 34 -0.15 2.77 -17.08
N LYS A 35 -1.15 3.38 -16.41
CA LYS A 35 -2.32 4.01 -17.05
C LYS A 35 -2.30 5.53 -17.03
N VAL A 36 -1.54 6.17 -16.14
CA VAL A 36 -1.47 7.64 -16.04
C VAL A 36 -0.49 8.17 -17.07
N ASN A 37 -0.90 9.18 -17.84
CA ASN A 37 0.01 9.94 -18.69
C ASN A 37 0.66 11.07 -17.86
N SER A 38 1.96 11.24 -18.01
CA SER A 38 2.75 12.27 -17.33
C SER A 38 3.69 13.02 -18.28
N SER A 39 3.33 13.08 -19.56
CA SER A 39 4.02 13.88 -20.56
C SER A 39 4.00 15.35 -20.17
N LEU A 40 5.20 15.93 -20.07
CA LEU A 40 5.41 17.37 -19.92
C LEU A 40 5.26 18.06 -21.29
N LYS A 41 5.19 19.40 -21.27
CA LYS A 41 5.05 20.22 -22.50
C LYS A 41 6.19 20.01 -23.51
N ASN A 42 7.37 19.59 -23.05
CA ASN A 42 8.53 19.26 -23.89
C ASN A 42 8.52 17.80 -24.39
N GLY A 43 7.41 17.09 -24.23
CA GLY A 43 7.24 15.72 -24.71
C GLY A 43 7.89 14.64 -23.84
N THR A 44 8.63 15.01 -22.79
CA THR A 44 9.26 14.03 -21.89
C THR A 44 8.24 13.49 -20.88
N ASN A 45 8.32 12.19 -20.61
CA ASN A 45 7.54 11.59 -19.52
C ASN A 45 8.25 11.83 -18.20
N ASN A 46 7.55 12.41 -17.22
CA ASN A 46 8.10 12.65 -15.89
C ASN A 46 7.51 11.66 -14.87
N ILE A 47 8.38 10.91 -14.21
CA ILE A 47 8.01 9.88 -13.23
C ILE A 47 7.41 10.52 -11.98
N THR A 48 8.04 11.58 -11.46
CA THR A 48 7.58 12.30 -10.27
C THR A 48 6.17 12.84 -10.46
N VAL A 49 5.91 13.48 -11.60
CA VAL A 49 4.57 14.01 -11.95
C VAL A 49 3.55 12.88 -12.01
N ARG A 50 3.92 11.73 -12.58
CA ARG A 50 3.03 10.55 -12.62
C ARG A 50 2.64 10.08 -11.23
N CYS A 51 3.61 9.98 -10.33
CA CYS A 51 3.38 9.57 -8.95
C CYS A 51 2.48 10.58 -8.21
N LEU A 52 2.72 11.88 -8.39
CA LEU A 52 1.90 12.94 -7.79
C LEU A 52 0.46 12.90 -8.28
N ILE A 53 0.23 12.69 -9.59
CA ILE A 53 -1.13 12.53 -10.15
C ILE A 53 -1.87 11.36 -9.50
N ILE A 54 -1.19 10.25 -9.25
CA ILE A 54 -1.80 9.08 -8.62
C ILE A 54 -2.07 9.37 -7.15
N PHE A 55 -1.11 9.97 -6.45
CA PHE A 55 -1.19 10.30 -5.03
C PHE A 55 -2.35 11.26 -4.73
N ASP A 56 -2.56 12.25 -5.59
CA ASP A 56 -3.64 13.25 -5.48
C ASP A 56 -4.99 12.74 -6.02
N SER A 57 -5.09 11.46 -6.42
CA SER A 57 -6.33 10.93 -6.99
C SER A 57 -7.30 10.43 -5.92
N LEU A 58 -8.59 10.71 -6.11
CA LEU A 58 -9.68 10.17 -5.27
C LEU A 58 -9.64 8.63 -5.20
N GLY A 59 -9.23 7.98 -6.30
CA GLY A 59 -9.11 6.53 -6.35
C GLY A 59 -8.04 6.00 -5.38
N PHE A 60 -6.93 6.73 -5.23
CA PHE A 60 -5.89 6.37 -4.28
C PHE A 60 -6.36 6.64 -2.85
N GLU A 61 -6.98 7.79 -2.57
CA GLU A 61 -7.56 8.11 -1.26
C GLU A 61 -8.54 7.02 -0.79
N ASN A 62 -9.44 6.57 -1.68
CA ASN A 62 -10.37 5.49 -1.38
C ASN A 62 -9.66 4.17 -1.07
N LYS A 63 -8.59 3.83 -1.82
CA LYS A 63 -7.80 2.62 -1.54
C LYS A 63 -7.08 2.72 -0.19
N ILE A 64 -6.58 3.89 0.18
CA ILE A 64 -6.01 4.10 1.53
C ILE A 64 -7.06 3.86 2.61
N LYS A 65 -8.27 4.42 2.47
CA LYS A 65 -9.36 4.23 3.44
C LYS A 65 -9.82 2.77 3.53
N GLU A 66 -9.89 2.05 2.41
CA GLU A 66 -10.19 0.62 2.37
C GLU A 66 -9.14 -0.18 3.14
N GLN A 67 -7.86 0.11 2.89
CA GLN A 67 -6.77 -0.58 3.55
C GLN A 67 -6.70 -0.28 5.05
N ASP A 68 -6.91 0.99 5.45
CA ASP A 68 -6.94 1.37 6.87
C ASP A 68 -8.07 0.62 7.62
N LYS A 69 -9.23 0.42 6.98
CA LYS A 69 -10.31 -0.41 7.57
C LYS A 69 -9.92 -1.88 7.68
N TYR A 70 -9.30 -2.44 6.66
CA TYR A 70 -8.85 -3.83 6.67
C TYR A 70 -7.87 -4.08 7.81
N ILE A 71 -6.89 -3.19 7.99
CA ILE A 71 -5.88 -3.34 9.02
C ILE A 71 -6.48 -3.15 10.42
N ASN A 72 -7.28 -2.09 10.62
CA ASN A 72 -7.95 -1.88 11.91
C ASN A 72 -8.90 -3.04 12.27
N ASN A 73 -9.52 -3.70 11.29
CA ASN A 73 -10.34 -4.89 11.56
C ASN A 73 -9.49 -6.10 11.96
N ILE A 74 -8.30 -6.29 11.39
CA ILE A 74 -7.36 -7.33 11.81
C ILE A 74 -6.91 -7.06 13.25
N ASP A 75 -6.56 -5.82 13.60
CA ASP A 75 -6.15 -5.47 14.97
C ASP A 75 -7.29 -5.68 15.99
N ASN A 76 -8.56 -5.64 15.57
CA ASN A 76 -9.73 -5.93 16.41
C ASN A 76 -10.12 -7.42 16.44
N ILE A 77 -9.55 -8.24 15.56
CA ILE A 77 -9.64 -9.69 15.64
C ILE A 77 -8.45 -10.11 16.48
N ASN A 78 -8.68 -10.34 17.78
CA ASN A 78 -7.72 -10.99 18.65
C ASN A 78 -7.33 -12.33 17.99
N LEU A 79 -6.18 -12.33 17.30
CA LEU A 79 -5.65 -13.51 16.65
C LEU A 79 -5.37 -14.54 17.77
N PRO A 80 -5.88 -15.77 17.67
CA PRO A 80 -5.88 -16.74 18.78
C PRO A 80 -4.50 -17.34 19.08
N TYR A 81 -3.41 -16.68 18.66
CA TYR A 81 -2.06 -17.12 18.94
C TYR A 81 -1.37 -16.10 19.84
N GLU A 82 -1.35 -16.42 21.13
CA GLU A 82 -0.36 -15.89 22.07
C GLU A 82 1.03 -16.09 21.45
N ILE A 83 1.72 -14.99 21.19
CA ILE A 83 3.15 -15.02 20.90
C ILE A 83 3.83 -14.84 22.25
N ASP A 84 4.32 -15.93 22.82
CA ASP A 84 5.17 -15.92 24.02
C ASP A 84 6.33 -14.93 23.84
N HIS A 85 6.55 -14.16 24.91
CA HIS A 85 7.47 -13.03 25.06
C HIS A 85 8.92 -13.27 24.64
#